data_AF-A0A9X3I3F1-F1
#
_entry.id   AF-A0A9X3I3F1-F1
#
_cell.length_a   1.000
_cell.length_b   1.000
_cell.length_c   1.000
_cell.angle_alpha   90.00
_cell.angle_beta   90.00
_cell.angle_gamma   90.00
#
_symmetry.space_group_name_H-M   'P 1'
#
loop_
_entity.id
_entity.type
_entity.pdbx_description
1 polymer ?
#
loop_
_entity_poly.entity_id
_entity_poly.type
_entity_poly.pdbx_seq_one_letter_code
_entity_poly.pdbx_strand_id
1 'polypeptide(L)' 'NIGNCELYIHEADKKTPLEIAESPRIGIPNKGIWTSALLRYYVKGNPFVSGLPKKEWDNRNYGWS' A
#
# COMPACT_ATOMS: atom_id res chain seq x y z
N ASN A 1 3.71 35.74 -3.01
CA ASN A 1 4.78 34.75 -2.76
C ASN A 1 4.13 33.39 -2.54
N ILE A 2 3.83 32.67 -3.62
CA ILE A 2 3.45 31.25 -3.53
C ILE A 2 4.78 30.51 -3.56
N GLY A 3 5.21 30.02 -2.39
CA GLY A 3 6.46 29.28 -2.23
C GLY A 3 6.47 28.09 -3.19
N ASN A 4 7.65 27.78 -3.73
CA ASN A 4 7.88 26.66 -4.62
C ASN A 4 7.45 25.35 -3.92
N CYS A 5 6.25 24.86 -4.23
CA CYS A 5 5.70 23.62 -3.67
C CYS A 5 6.18 22.44 -4.52
N GLU A 6 7.45 22.07 -4.36
CA GLU A 6 8.04 20.95 -5.09
C GLU A 6 7.66 19.62 -4.42
N LEU A 7 6.92 18.77 -5.14
CA LEU A 7 6.60 17.41 -4.72
C LEU A 7 7.75 16.48 -5.10
N TYR A 8 8.39 15.84 -4.13
CA TYR A 8 9.49 14.90 -4.37
C TYR A 8 9.39 13.64 -3.50
N ILE A 9 10.08 12.58 -3.89
CA ILE A 9 10.17 11.32 -3.13
C ILE A 9 11.48 11.33 -2.33
N HIS A 10 11.39 11.22 -1.01
CA HIS A 10 12.56 11.12 -0.13
C HIS A 10 12.96 9.65 0.05
N GLU A 11 14.17 9.28 -0.39
CA GLU A 11 14.61 7.87 -0.37
C GLU A 11 15.44 7.49 0.86
N ALA A 12 15.99 8.46 1.59
CA ALA A 12 16.91 8.20 2.70
C ALA A 12 16.21 7.62 3.95
N ASP A 13 14.98 8.06 4.22
CA ASP A 13 14.22 7.69 5.43
C ASP A 13 13.15 6.61 5.17
N LYS A 14 13.40 5.72 4.21
CA LYS A 14 12.44 4.65 3.89
C LYS A 14 12.38 3.61 5.01
N LYS A 15 11.18 3.12 5.29
CA LYS A 15 10.96 1.95 6.16
C LYS A 15 11.02 0.66 5.35
N THR A 16 11.48 -0.41 5.97
CA THR A 16 11.50 -1.75 5.35
C THR A 16 10.25 -2.51 5.77
N PRO A 17 9.44 -3.03 4.82
CA PRO A 17 8.29 -3.85 5.17
C PRO A 17 8.75 -5.22 5.70
N LEU A 18 8.05 -5.75 6.70
CA LEU A 18 8.22 -7.15 7.12
C LEU A 18 7.75 -8.12 6.03
N GLU A 19 6.64 -7.80 5.37
CA GLU A 19 6.06 -8.59 4.28
C GLU A 19 5.32 -7.67 3.29
N ILE A 20 5.53 -7.90 2.00
CA ILE A 20 4.74 -7.25 0.93
C ILE A 20 3.65 -8.23 0.51
N ALA A 21 2.39 -7.82 0.67
CA ALA A 21 1.24 -8.58 0.22
C ALA A 21 0.82 -8.16 -1.20
N GLU A 22 0.26 -9.11 -1.94
CA GLU A 22 -0.29 -8.90 -3.27
C GLU A 22 -1.80 -9.18 -3.32
N SER A 23 -2.54 -8.42 -4.13
CA SER A 23 -3.99 -8.57 -4.29
C SER A 23 -4.44 -8.07 -5.66
N PRO A 24 -5.67 -8.38 -6.09
CA PRO A 24 -6.28 -7.69 -7.21
C PRO A 24 -6.39 -6.18 -6.95
N ARG A 25 -6.32 -5.39 -8.01
CA ARG A 25 -6.49 -3.93 -7.93
C ARG A 25 -7.93 -3.58 -7.57
N ILE A 26 -8.10 -2.53 -6.77
CA ILE A 26 -9.43 -2.06 -6.32
C ILE A 26 -10.13 -1.32 -7.46
N GLY A 27 -11.42 -1.60 -7.67
CA GLY A 27 -12.27 -0.82 -8.58
C GLY A 27 -12.09 -1.15 -10.06
N ILE A 28 -11.63 -2.35 -10.43
CA ILE A 28 -11.40 -2.74 -11.83
C ILE A 28 -12.32 -3.91 -12.25
N PRO A 29 -13.65 -3.74 -12.29
CA PRO A 29 -14.57 -4.77 -12.77
C PRO A 29 -14.49 -4.94 -14.31
N ASN A 30 -14.87 -6.12 -14.79
CA ASN A 30 -15.07 -6.43 -16.21
C ASN A 30 -13.83 -6.17 -17.10
N LYS A 31 -12.63 -6.58 -16.66
CA LYS A 31 -11.40 -6.52 -17.46
C LYS A 31 -10.80 -7.90 -17.72
N GLY A 32 -11.63 -8.94 -17.72
CA GLY A 32 -11.21 -10.33 -17.92
C GLY A 32 -10.16 -10.73 -16.88
N ILE A 33 -9.06 -11.32 -17.34
CA ILE A 33 -7.94 -11.75 -16.48
C ILE A 33 -7.38 -10.61 -15.61
N TRP A 34 -7.49 -9.36 -16.06
CA TRP A 34 -6.93 -8.20 -15.37
C TRP A 34 -7.72 -7.74 -14.15
N THR A 35 -8.96 -8.23 -13.99
CA THR A 35 -9.78 -8.01 -12.79
C THR A 35 -9.25 -8.83 -11.62
N SER A 36 -8.73 -10.03 -11.87
CA SER A 36 -8.21 -10.95 -10.84
C SER A 36 -6.68 -10.97 -10.75
N ALA A 37 -5.97 -10.37 -11.69
CA ALA A 37 -4.50 -10.28 -11.67
C ALA A 37 -3.98 -9.55 -10.42
N LEU A 38 -2.97 -10.14 -9.77
CA LEU A 38 -2.36 -9.67 -8.52
C LEU A 38 -1.39 -8.50 -8.76
N LEU A 39 -1.95 -7.35 -9.13
CA LEU A 39 -1.21 -6.15 -9.54
C LEU A 39 -1.29 -5.00 -8.54
N ARG A 40 -1.63 -5.29 -7.28
CA ARG A 40 -1.64 -4.33 -6.18
C ARG A 40 -0.75 -4.84 -5.06
N TYR A 41 0.26 -4.06 -4.73
CA TYR A 41 1.23 -4.36 -3.66
C TYR A 41 1.04 -3.40 -2.50
N TYR A 42 1.16 -3.91 -1.27
CA TYR A 42 1.07 -3.12 -0.05
C TYR A 42 1.80 -3.80 1.11
N VAL A 43 2.12 -3.02 2.15
CA VAL A 43 2.70 -3.55 3.38
C VAL A 43 1.63 -4.30 4.16
N LYS A 44 1.84 -5.59 4.39
CA LYS A 44 0.88 -6.44 5.09
C LYS A 44 0.68 -5.94 6.53
N GLY A 45 -0.57 -5.96 7.01
CA GLY A 45 -0.90 -5.51 8.36
C GLY A 45 -0.87 -4.01 8.59
N ASN A 46 -0.56 -3.21 7.57
CA ASN A 46 -0.50 -1.76 7.72
C ASN A 46 -1.92 -1.15 7.73
N PRO A 47 -2.33 -0.43 8.80
CA PRO A 47 -3.68 0.11 8.95
C PRO A 47 -4.00 1.26 7.98
N PHE A 48 -2.99 1.80 7.29
CA PHE A 48 -3.14 2.88 6.31
C PHE A 48 -3.46 2.35 4.90
N VAL A 49 -3.55 1.03 4.73
CA VAL A 49 -3.88 0.41 3.44
C VAL A 49 -5.40 0.45 3.21
N SER A 50 -5.82 1.10 2.13
CA SER A 50 -7.24 1.16 1.75
C SER A 50 -7.83 -0.24 1.51
N GLY A 51 -9.04 -0.49 2.01
CA GLY A 51 -9.73 -1.78 1.82
C GLY A 51 -9.17 -2.96 2.63
N LEU A 52 -8.24 -2.72 3.57
CA LEU A 52 -7.76 -3.74 4.48
C LEU A 52 -8.70 -3.88 5.70
N PRO A 53 -9.25 -5.08 6.00
CA PRO A 53 -10.07 -5.30 7.19
C PRO A 53 -9.28 -5.04 8.49
N LYS A 54 -9.92 -4.44 9.51
CA LYS A 54 -9.28 -4.16 10.81
C LYS A 54 -8.67 -5.38 11.50
N LYS A 55 -9.26 -6.57 11.29
CA LYS A 55 -8.75 -7.84 11.84
C LYS A 55 -7.36 -8.23 11.30
N GLU A 56 -6.97 -7.68 10.15
CA GLU A 56 -5.69 -7.96 9.51
C GLU A 56 -4.60 -6.97 9.92
N TRP A 57 -4.92 -5.94 10.71
CA TRP A 57 -3.97 -4.92 11.12
C TRP A 57 -2.96 -5.48 12.14
N ASP A 58 -1.68 -5.18 11.92
CA ASP A 58 -0.63 -5.39 12.90
C ASP A 58 -0.54 -4.17 13.83
N ASN A 59 -1.12 -4.27 15.01
CA ASN A 59 -1.13 -3.18 15.99
C ASN A 59 0.20 -2.97 16.72
N ARG A 60 1.25 -3.76 16.43
CA ARG A 60 2.57 -3.62 17.08
C ARG A 60 3.48 -2.66 16.30
N ASN A 61 3.65 -2.89 15.01
CA ASN A 61 4.58 -2.11 14.17
C ASN A 61 3.99 -1.73 12.80
N TYR A 62 2.70 -1.98 12.56
CA TYR A 62 2.02 -1.66 11.30
C TYR A 62 2.67 -2.31 10.07
N GLY A 63 3.30 -3.48 10.25
CA GLY A 63 3.93 -4.26 9.19
C GLY A 63 5.34 -3.81 8.80
N TRP A 64 5.96 -2.90 9.55
CA TRP A 64 7.32 -2.41 9.33
C TRP A 64 8.34 -3.11 10.25
N SER A 65 9.55 -3.33 9.76
CA SER A 65 10.69 -3.84 10.55
C SER A 65 11.30 -2.78 11.44
#